data_AF-A0A1I4Z2Q0-F1
#
_entry.id   AF-A0A1I4Z2Q0-F1
#
_cell.length_a   1.000
_cell.length_b   1.000
_cell.length_c   1.000
_cell.angle_alpha   90.00
_cell.angle_beta   90.00
_cell.angle_gamma   90.00
#
_symmetry.space_group_name_H-M   'P 1'
#
loop_
_entity.id
_entity.type
_entity.pdbx_description
1 polymer ?
#
loop_
_entity_poly.entity_id
_entity_poly.type
_entity_poly.pdbx_seq_one_letter_code
_entity_poly.pdbx_strand_id
1 'polypeptide(L)'
;MNNANDITENFGTLYHPKSALVFYQTKGTNTDLYVEHFDMDKTGNPVNAHPLTVNEAKVLAKALHTDKEKDRAFLKPKGILPTNILHINPSEKGTVLWYTKAQEQQLYFVSSLDMPNGKAYVPSMLWYASKNSLTVFALASDRRPTKNTPLYYAPFFNIYEDGKVCMGTVSIDIKNSASVEEFTTAWEDYFFNSYFSHLLGNHSPIKGNCVSLWKKLIETSKTFPKEVLKKNNKTLKNLL
;
A
#
# COMPACT_ATOMS: atom_id res chain seq x y z
N MET A 1 -61.69 12.91 -17.12
CA MET A 1 -60.54 12.23 -17.76
C MET A 1 -59.31 12.62 -16.97
N ASN A 2 -58.78 11.71 -16.14
CA ASN A 2 -57.62 11.98 -15.30
C ASN A 2 -56.35 11.86 -16.14
N ASN A 3 -55.66 12.98 -16.37
CA ASN A 3 -54.27 12.99 -16.82
C ASN A 3 -53.40 12.54 -15.65
N ALA A 4 -52.99 11.27 -15.66
CA ALA A 4 -51.93 10.81 -14.78
C ALA A 4 -50.60 11.39 -15.31
N ASN A 5 -49.97 12.28 -14.53
CA ASN A 5 -48.61 12.73 -14.81
C ASN A 5 -47.66 11.53 -14.70
N ASP A 6 -47.05 11.16 -15.82
CA ASP A 6 -46.02 10.13 -15.85
C ASP A 6 -44.75 10.68 -15.21
N ILE A 7 -44.45 10.19 -14.01
CA ILE A 7 -43.29 10.59 -13.19
C ILE A 7 -42.15 9.56 -13.28
N THR A 8 -42.17 8.66 -14.26
CA THR A 8 -41.12 7.63 -14.44
C THR A 8 -39.72 8.22 -14.61
N GLU A 9 -39.58 9.44 -15.14
CA GLU A 9 -38.27 10.11 -15.27
C GLU A 9 -37.63 10.52 -13.92
N ASN A 10 -38.37 10.44 -12.79
CA ASN A 10 -37.86 10.79 -11.47
C ASN A 10 -37.31 9.59 -10.65
N PHE A 11 -37.28 8.38 -11.22
CA PHE A 11 -36.81 7.17 -10.52
C PHE A 11 -35.50 6.62 -11.13
N GLY A 12 -34.36 7.21 -10.76
CA GLY A 12 -33.04 6.63 -11.02
C GLY A 12 -32.71 6.33 -12.48
N THR A 13 -31.63 5.57 -12.71
CA THR A 13 -31.26 5.12 -14.06
C THR A 13 -32.11 3.91 -14.44
N LEU A 14 -33.02 4.07 -15.41
CA LEU A 14 -33.81 2.97 -15.96
C LEU A 14 -32.91 2.08 -16.85
N TYR A 15 -32.77 0.81 -16.48
CA TYR A 15 -32.00 -0.18 -17.26
C TYR A 15 -32.94 -0.99 -18.15
N HIS A 16 -32.56 -1.16 -19.42
CA HIS A 16 -33.27 -2.02 -20.36
C HIS A 16 -32.41 -3.22 -20.73
N PRO A 17 -32.98 -4.44 -20.80
CA PRO A 17 -32.24 -5.63 -21.22
C PRO A 17 -31.75 -5.45 -22.65
N LYS A 18 -30.46 -5.72 -22.88
CA LYS A 18 -29.82 -5.61 -24.21
C LYS A 18 -29.24 -6.93 -24.69
N SER A 19 -28.78 -7.77 -23.77
CA SER A 19 -28.29 -9.11 -24.09
C SER A 19 -28.37 -10.04 -22.87
N ALA A 20 -28.23 -11.34 -23.11
CA ALA A 20 -27.99 -12.36 -22.09
C ALA A 20 -26.88 -13.32 -22.50
N LEU A 21 -26.25 -13.92 -21.49
CA LEU A 21 -25.28 -15.00 -21.65
C LEU A 21 -25.84 -16.27 -21.03
N VAL A 22 -25.77 -17.38 -21.76
CA VAL A 22 -26.19 -18.70 -21.27
C VAL A 22 -24.98 -19.63 -21.28
N PHE A 23 -24.74 -20.27 -20.14
CA PHE A 23 -23.63 -21.20 -19.94
C PHE A 23 -24.15 -22.64 -20.03
N TYR A 24 -23.62 -23.39 -20.97
CA TYR A 24 -23.88 -24.80 -21.16
C TYR A 24 -22.71 -25.61 -20.63
N GLN A 25 -23.01 -26.73 -19.98
CA GLN A 25 -22.02 -27.67 -19.49
C GLN A 25 -22.38 -29.09 -19.92
N THR A 26 -21.41 -29.84 -20.41
CA THR A 26 -21.60 -31.25 -20.76
C THR A 26 -21.83 -32.10 -19.50
N LYS A 27 -22.68 -33.13 -19.61
CA LYS A 27 -22.86 -34.13 -18.55
C LYS A 27 -21.88 -35.29 -18.76
N GLY A 28 -21.00 -35.56 -17.79
CA GLY A 28 -20.01 -36.65 -17.86
C GLY A 28 -18.78 -36.40 -17.01
N THR A 29 -17.73 -37.21 -17.16
CA THR A 29 -16.46 -37.07 -16.43
C THR A 29 -15.60 -35.91 -16.94
N ASN A 30 -15.75 -35.52 -18.21
CA ASN A 30 -15.18 -34.29 -18.77
C ASN A 30 -16.28 -33.23 -18.86
N THR A 31 -16.12 -32.17 -18.08
CA THR A 31 -17.04 -31.03 -18.06
C THR A 31 -16.48 -29.92 -18.97
N ASP A 32 -16.93 -29.90 -20.22
CA ASP A 32 -16.64 -28.79 -21.13
C ASP A 32 -17.70 -27.70 -20.98
N LEU A 33 -17.27 -26.44 -21.04
CA LEU A 33 -18.12 -25.26 -20.91
C LEU A 33 -18.22 -24.55 -22.25
N TYR A 34 -19.45 -24.20 -22.62
CA TYR A 34 -19.78 -23.44 -23.83
C TYR A 34 -20.69 -22.26 -23.45
N VAL A 35 -20.47 -21.10 -24.05
CA VAL A 35 -21.21 -19.88 -23.72
C VAL A 35 -21.86 -19.34 -24.98
N GLU A 36 -23.17 -19.09 -24.91
CA GLU A 36 -23.92 -18.39 -25.95
C GLU A 36 -24.27 -16.98 -25.53
N HIS A 37 -24.24 -16.08 -26.51
CA HIS A 37 -24.75 -14.74 -26.42
C HIS A 37 -26.12 -14.66 -27.13
N PHE A 38 -27.04 -13.97 -26.48
CA PHE A 38 -28.37 -13.63 -27.01
C PHE A 38 -28.52 -12.12 -27.00
N ASP A 39 -29.02 -11.56 -28.09
CA ASP A 39 -29.55 -10.19 -28.09
C ASP A 39 -30.92 -10.17 -27.40
N MET A 40 -31.35 -9.00 -26.94
CA MET A 40 -32.70 -8.80 -26.40
C MET A 40 -33.53 -7.95 -27.36
N ASP A 41 -34.72 -8.41 -27.67
CA ASP A 41 -35.68 -7.64 -28.46
C ASP A 41 -36.33 -6.51 -27.61
N LYS A 42 -37.24 -5.76 -28.23
CA LYS A 42 -37.91 -4.61 -27.59
C LYS A 42 -38.81 -5.01 -26.41
N THR A 43 -39.20 -6.28 -26.30
CA THR A 43 -40.01 -6.81 -25.20
C THR A 43 -39.17 -7.55 -24.16
N GLY A 44 -37.84 -7.59 -24.35
CA GLY A 44 -36.89 -8.21 -23.43
C GLY A 44 -36.73 -9.72 -23.61
N ASN A 45 -37.15 -10.27 -24.75
CA ASN A 45 -37.00 -11.68 -25.05
C ASN A 45 -35.65 -11.96 -25.73
N PRO A 46 -35.00 -13.12 -25.42
CA PRO A 46 -33.74 -13.51 -26.04
C PRO A 46 -33.95 -13.86 -27.52
N VAL A 47 -33.13 -13.27 -28.38
CA VAL A 47 -33.13 -13.50 -29.83
C VAL A 47 -31.68 -13.61 -30.33
N ASN A 48 -31.49 -14.05 -31.58
CA ASN A 48 -30.19 -14.09 -32.25
C ASN A 48 -29.08 -14.84 -31.48
N ALA A 49 -29.36 -16.09 -31.09
CA ALA A 49 -28.42 -16.94 -30.36
C ALA A 49 -27.15 -17.22 -31.18
N HIS A 50 -25.98 -17.04 -30.58
CA HIS A 50 -24.70 -17.40 -31.19
C HIS A 50 -23.61 -17.64 -30.14
N PRO A 51 -22.53 -18.38 -30.48
CA PRO A 51 -21.37 -18.54 -29.61
C PRO A 51 -20.82 -17.18 -29.16
N LEU A 52 -20.50 -17.04 -27.87
CA LEU A 52 -19.90 -15.82 -27.34
C LEU A 52 -18.60 -15.49 -28.08
N THR A 53 -18.55 -14.32 -28.70
CA THR A 53 -17.36 -13.88 -29.43
C THR A 53 -16.31 -13.26 -28.49
N VAL A 54 -15.06 -13.22 -28.95
CA VAL A 54 -13.95 -12.54 -28.23
C VAL A 54 -14.25 -11.06 -28.00
N ASN A 55 -14.93 -10.39 -28.94
CA ASN A 55 -15.25 -8.97 -28.80
C ASN A 55 -16.35 -8.74 -27.74
N GLU A 56 -17.38 -9.57 -27.71
CA GLU A 56 -18.41 -9.51 -26.66
C GLU A 56 -17.83 -9.85 -25.30
N ALA A 57 -16.95 -10.84 -25.21
CA ALA A 57 -16.20 -11.14 -24.00
C ALA A 57 -15.35 -9.95 -23.53
N LYS A 58 -14.75 -9.17 -24.45
CA LYS A 58 -14.03 -7.93 -24.12
C LYS A 58 -14.97 -6.83 -23.63
N VAL A 59 -16.17 -6.71 -24.22
CA VAL A 59 -17.19 -5.73 -23.77
C VAL A 59 -17.69 -6.09 -22.37
N LEU A 60 -18.01 -7.37 -22.12
CA LEU A 60 -18.35 -7.89 -20.81
C LEU A 60 -17.22 -7.62 -19.82
N ALA A 61 -15.98 -7.96 -20.16
CA ALA A 61 -14.83 -7.66 -19.33
C ALA A 61 -14.81 -6.16 -19.01
N LYS A 62 -14.86 -5.27 -20.00
CA LYS A 62 -14.87 -3.82 -19.78
C LYS A 62 -16.01 -3.36 -18.87
N ALA A 63 -17.22 -3.92 -19.02
CA ALA A 63 -18.36 -3.62 -18.16
C ALA A 63 -18.17 -4.12 -16.72
N LEU A 64 -17.48 -5.23 -16.51
CA LEU A 64 -17.09 -5.74 -15.18
C LEU A 64 -15.92 -4.96 -14.56
N HIS A 65 -15.19 -4.17 -15.35
CA HIS A 65 -14.00 -3.43 -14.90
C HIS A 65 -14.30 -2.05 -14.27
N THR A 66 -15.56 -1.65 -14.14
CA THR A 66 -15.97 -0.32 -13.68
C THR A 66 -15.66 -0.01 -12.20
N ASP A 67 -15.58 -1.02 -11.33
CA ASP A 67 -15.15 -0.82 -9.93
C ASP A 67 -13.64 -0.92 -9.74
N LYS A 68 -12.92 -1.64 -10.63
CA LYS A 68 -11.46 -1.84 -10.54
C LYS A 68 -10.64 -0.68 -11.07
N GLU A 69 -11.22 0.28 -11.79
CA GLU A 69 -10.48 1.47 -12.23
C GLU A 69 -10.11 2.42 -11.09
N LYS A 70 -10.89 2.44 -10.00
CA LYS A 70 -10.54 3.22 -8.79
C LYS A 70 -9.26 2.70 -8.12
N ASP A 71 -9.02 1.39 -8.18
CA ASP A 71 -7.80 0.76 -7.66
C ASP A 71 -6.62 0.81 -8.63
N ARG A 72 -6.84 1.01 -9.95
CA ARG A 72 -5.77 1.20 -10.95
C ARG A 72 -5.05 2.54 -10.83
N ALA A 73 -5.64 3.52 -10.15
CA ALA A 73 -4.99 4.80 -9.85
C ALA A 73 -4.01 4.68 -8.66
N PHE A 74 -4.18 3.67 -7.81
CA PHE A 74 -3.33 3.46 -6.64
C PHE A 74 -1.90 3.13 -7.07
N LEU A 75 -0.92 3.84 -6.50
CA LEU A 75 0.51 3.67 -6.79
C LEU A 75 0.86 3.89 -8.27
N LYS A 76 0.02 4.61 -9.01
CA LYS A 76 0.39 5.12 -10.32
C LYS A 76 1.30 6.34 -10.12
N PRO A 77 2.53 6.35 -10.64
CA PRO A 77 3.41 7.50 -10.50
C PRO A 77 2.84 8.71 -11.24
N LYS A 78 3.04 9.91 -10.70
CA LYS A 78 2.63 11.17 -11.37
C LYS A 78 3.46 11.48 -12.60
N GLY A 79 4.70 10.99 -12.63
CA GLY A 79 5.65 11.20 -13.73
C GLY A 79 6.71 10.11 -13.77
N ILE A 80 7.97 10.53 -13.97
CA ILE A 80 9.12 9.60 -13.92
C ILE A 80 9.25 9.07 -12.49
N LEU A 81 9.35 7.75 -12.36
CA LEU A 81 9.46 7.12 -11.06
C LEU A 81 10.72 7.59 -10.31
N PRO A 82 10.60 8.04 -9.05
CA PRO A 82 11.75 8.46 -8.27
C PRO A 82 12.80 7.35 -8.11
N THR A 83 14.07 7.74 -8.15
CA THR A 83 15.22 6.81 -8.05
C THR A 83 15.43 6.24 -6.65
N ASN A 84 14.56 6.55 -5.68
CA ASN A 84 14.54 5.94 -4.37
C ASN A 84 13.49 4.82 -4.26
N ILE A 85 12.57 4.71 -5.22
CA ILE A 85 11.65 3.58 -5.32
C ILE A 85 12.38 2.34 -5.83
N LEU A 86 12.23 1.24 -5.10
CA LEU A 86 12.97 -0.02 -5.32
C LEU A 86 12.07 -1.08 -5.94
N HIS A 87 10.81 -1.15 -5.51
CA HIS A 87 9.84 -2.11 -6.00
C HIS A 87 8.42 -1.59 -5.79
N ILE A 88 7.52 -1.87 -6.73
CA ILE A 88 6.07 -1.62 -6.62
C ILE A 88 5.38 -2.93 -6.98
N ASN A 89 4.55 -3.43 -6.07
CA ASN A 89 3.64 -4.54 -6.34
C ASN A 89 2.22 -3.98 -6.49
N PRO A 90 1.64 -3.92 -7.71
CA PRO A 90 0.34 -3.30 -7.97
C PRO A 90 -0.85 -4.24 -7.71
N SER A 91 -0.69 -5.31 -6.92
CA SER A 91 -1.82 -6.19 -6.52
C SER A 91 -2.88 -5.45 -5.69
N GLU A 92 -4.03 -6.09 -5.41
CA GLU A 92 -5.12 -5.53 -4.59
C GLU A 92 -4.66 -5.02 -3.20
N LYS A 93 -3.53 -5.50 -2.69
CA LYS A 93 -2.89 -5.03 -1.44
C LYS A 93 -1.63 -4.21 -1.72
N GLY A 94 -1.69 -3.35 -2.74
CA GLY A 94 -0.51 -2.76 -3.38
C GLY A 94 0.58 -2.33 -2.40
N THR A 95 1.82 -2.74 -2.67
CA THR A 95 2.97 -2.45 -1.80
C THR A 95 4.07 -1.69 -2.52
N VAL A 96 4.75 -0.84 -1.77
CA VAL A 96 5.93 -0.11 -2.23
C VAL A 96 7.10 -0.41 -1.30
N LEU A 97 8.25 -0.70 -1.91
CA LEU A 97 9.54 -0.75 -1.25
C LEU A 97 10.36 0.44 -1.72
N TRP A 98 10.81 1.29 -0.81
CA TRP A 98 11.66 2.44 -1.12
C TRP A 98 12.70 2.66 -0.02
N TYR A 99 13.66 3.55 -0.27
CA TYR A 99 14.63 3.94 0.74
C TYR A 99 14.74 5.46 0.86
N THR A 100 15.22 5.92 2.02
CA THR A 100 15.64 7.30 2.22
C THR A 100 17.08 7.34 2.69
N LYS A 101 17.79 8.40 2.31
CA LYS A 101 19.14 8.65 2.80
C LYS A 101 19.09 9.13 4.26
N ALA A 102 20.21 9.10 4.95
CA ALA A 102 20.34 9.75 6.25
C ALA A 102 19.96 11.23 6.11
N GLN A 103 19.11 11.70 7.01
CA GLN A 103 18.51 13.03 6.96
C GLN A 103 18.17 13.50 8.36
N GLU A 104 17.98 14.81 8.54
CA GLU A 104 17.46 15.37 9.78
C GLU A 104 15.94 15.18 9.82
N GLN A 105 15.42 14.69 10.95
CA GLN A 105 13.99 14.52 11.17
C GLN A 105 13.60 15.04 12.54
N GLN A 106 12.40 15.60 12.62
CA GLN A 106 11.77 15.94 13.90
C GLN A 106 11.26 14.65 14.54
N LEU A 107 11.64 14.40 15.79
CA LEU A 107 11.22 13.23 16.56
C LEU A 107 10.35 13.66 17.74
N TYR A 108 9.29 12.90 17.98
CA TYR A 108 8.37 13.10 19.10
C TYR A 108 8.37 11.88 20.00
N PHE A 109 8.53 12.11 21.30
CA PHE A 109 8.55 11.09 22.35
C PHE A 109 7.44 11.40 23.35
N VAL A 110 6.82 10.35 23.88
CA VAL A 110 5.91 10.49 25.02
C VAL A 110 6.69 10.94 26.25
N SER A 111 6.04 11.71 27.14
CA SER A 111 6.68 12.24 28.34
C SER A 111 7.22 11.17 29.28
N SER A 112 6.64 9.96 29.28
CA SER A 112 7.09 8.85 30.12
C SER A 112 8.47 8.29 29.75
N LEU A 113 9.00 8.61 28.56
CA LEU A 113 10.37 8.25 28.17
C LEU A 113 11.43 9.21 28.75
N ASP A 114 11.01 10.33 29.36
CA ASP A 114 11.89 11.38 29.87
C ASP A 114 12.84 11.92 28.79
N MET A 115 12.41 11.94 27.53
CA MET A 115 13.20 12.40 26.39
C MET A 115 12.64 13.71 25.82
N PRO A 116 13.50 14.67 25.45
CA PRO A 116 13.04 15.85 24.75
C PRO A 116 12.59 15.48 23.32
N ASN A 117 11.54 16.14 22.85
CA ASN A 117 11.25 16.21 21.42
C ASN A 117 12.31 17.08 20.75
N GLY A 118 12.69 16.77 19.52
CA GLY A 118 13.66 17.60 18.80
C GLY A 118 14.08 17.02 17.47
N LYS A 119 14.90 17.79 16.76
CA LYS A 119 15.49 17.37 15.50
C LYS A 119 16.72 16.51 15.77
N ALA A 120 16.85 15.43 15.01
CA ALA A 120 18.04 14.59 15.03
C ALA A 120 18.31 14.01 13.64
N TYR A 121 19.58 13.77 13.33
CA TYR A 121 19.94 13.00 12.15
C TYR A 121 19.59 11.53 12.35
N VAL A 122 18.71 11.01 11.49
CA VAL A 122 18.35 9.59 11.42
C VAL A 122 19.23 8.87 10.40
N PRO A 123 19.48 7.54 10.54
CA PRO A 123 20.24 6.81 9.54
C PRO A 123 19.47 6.73 8.21
N SER A 124 20.11 6.20 7.17
CA SER A 124 19.38 5.73 6.00
C SER A 124 18.36 4.67 6.38
N MET A 125 17.18 4.74 5.79
CA MET A 125 16.04 3.88 6.11
C MET A 125 15.55 3.13 4.87
N LEU A 126 15.12 1.89 5.06
CA LEU A 126 14.39 1.09 4.09
C LEU A 126 12.95 0.96 4.56
N TRP A 127 12.02 1.20 3.66
CA TRP A 127 10.59 1.28 3.93
C TRP A 127 9.86 0.27 3.05
N TYR A 128 9.02 -0.56 3.66
CA TYR A 128 8.12 -1.47 2.97
C TYR A 128 6.71 -1.26 3.50
N ALA A 129 5.81 -0.77 2.65
CA ALA A 129 4.47 -0.44 3.09
C ALA A 129 3.40 -0.93 2.12
N SER A 130 2.26 -1.28 2.71
CA SER A 130 0.96 -1.41 2.04
C SER A 130 0.07 -0.25 2.51
N LYS A 131 -1.20 -0.20 2.10
CA LYS A 131 -2.14 0.80 2.64
C LYS A 131 -2.29 0.76 4.16
N ASN A 132 -2.15 -0.43 4.77
CA ASN A 132 -2.54 -0.67 6.17
C ASN A 132 -1.37 -1.07 7.08
N SER A 133 -0.16 -1.17 6.53
CA SER A 133 0.98 -1.60 7.33
C SER A 133 2.27 -1.00 6.80
N LEU A 134 3.16 -0.71 7.74
CA LEU A 134 4.51 -0.23 7.49
C LEU A 134 5.50 -1.17 8.19
N THR A 135 6.57 -1.50 7.47
CA THR A 135 7.74 -2.20 7.97
C THR A 135 8.96 -1.35 7.62
N VAL A 136 9.84 -1.13 8.59
CA VAL A 136 11.05 -0.31 8.39
C VAL A 136 12.30 -1.00 8.90
N PHE A 137 13.42 -0.70 8.25
CA PHE A 137 14.75 -1.14 8.63
C PHE A 137 15.75 0.00 8.48
N ALA A 138 16.85 -0.05 9.23
CA ALA A 138 17.97 0.85 8.99
C ALA A 138 18.95 0.26 7.97
N LEU A 139 19.66 1.15 7.27
CA LEU A 139 20.71 0.84 6.32
C LEU A 139 22.03 1.46 6.79
N ALA A 140 23.14 0.75 6.61
CA ALA A 140 24.47 1.24 6.97
C ALA A 140 25.04 2.26 5.98
N SER A 141 24.37 2.53 4.86
CA SER A 141 24.88 3.40 3.78
C SER A 141 23.74 4.13 3.06
N ASP A 142 24.04 5.33 2.57
CA ASP A 142 23.13 6.17 1.77
C ASP A 142 23.08 5.79 0.28
N ARG A 143 23.81 4.72 -0.09
CA ARG A 143 23.78 4.13 -1.43
C ARG A 143 22.47 3.40 -1.65
N ARG A 144 21.98 3.41 -2.90
CA ARG A 144 20.80 2.63 -3.29
C ARG A 144 21.01 1.15 -2.93
N PRO A 145 20.16 0.55 -2.10
CA PRO A 145 20.34 -0.84 -1.69
C PRO A 145 20.06 -1.80 -2.85
N THR A 146 20.68 -2.97 -2.79
CA THR A 146 20.50 -4.07 -3.74
C THR A 146 19.83 -5.24 -3.02
N LYS A 147 19.43 -6.28 -3.77
CA LYS A 147 18.81 -7.49 -3.19
C LYS A 147 19.62 -8.10 -2.04
N ASN A 148 20.95 -8.04 -2.10
CA ASN A 148 21.83 -8.64 -1.10
C ASN A 148 22.22 -7.68 0.04
N THR A 149 21.71 -6.43 0.04
CA THR A 149 22.02 -5.46 1.09
C THR A 149 21.52 -5.97 2.44
N PRO A 150 22.40 -6.12 3.46
CA PRO A 150 21.99 -6.49 4.80
C PRO A 150 21.13 -5.42 5.45
N LEU A 151 20.12 -5.83 6.20
CA LEU A 151 19.24 -4.94 6.95
C LEU A 151 19.71 -4.84 8.41
N TYR A 152 19.38 -3.71 9.04
CA TYR A 152 19.62 -3.47 10.45
C TYR A 152 18.29 -3.16 11.13
N TYR A 153 18.19 -3.44 12.42
CA TYR A 153 17.02 -3.01 13.19
C TYR A 153 16.90 -1.49 13.12
N ALA A 154 15.70 -1.00 12.85
CA ALA A 154 15.42 0.42 12.84
C ALA A 154 15.56 0.96 14.28
N PRO A 155 16.38 2.00 14.52
CA PRO A 155 16.75 2.45 15.86
C PRO A 155 15.64 3.27 16.54
N PHE A 156 14.37 2.90 16.41
CA PHE A 156 13.24 3.66 16.96
C PHE A 156 12.39 2.81 17.91
N PHE A 157 11.53 3.48 18.65
CA PHE A 157 10.50 2.87 19.48
C PHE A 157 9.30 2.48 18.63
N ASN A 158 8.37 1.70 19.20
CA ASN A 158 7.16 1.22 18.52
C ASN A 158 7.44 0.33 17.29
N ILE A 159 8.59 -0.34 17.22
CA ILE A 159 8.94 -1.26 16.12
C ILE A 159 9.16 -2.67 16.67
N TYR A 160 8.47 -3.65 16.09
CA TYR A 160 8.65 -5.08 16.39
C TYR A 160 9.96 -5.62 15.80
N GLU A 161 10.43 -6.75 16.31
CA GLU A 161 11.70 -7.37 15.87
C GLU A 161 11.74 -7.69 14.35
N ASP A 162 10.59 -7.99 13.76
CA ASP A 162 10.47 -8.26 12.33
C ASP A 162 10.52 -7.02 11.44
N GLY A 163 10.57 -5.82 12.04
CA GLY A 163 10.58 -4.50 11.39
C GLY A 163 9.19 -3.84 11.32
N LYS A 164 8.12 -4.54 11.69
CA LYS A 164 6.76 -4.00 11.62
C LYS A 164 6.59 -2.85 12.60
N VAL A 165 5.99 -1.77 12.14
CA VAL A 165 5.72 -0.60 12.99
C VAL A 165 4.36 -0.76 13.67
N CYS A 166 4.32 -0.57 14.98
CA CYS A 166 3.11 -0.50 15.77
C CYS A 166 2.49 0.89 15.63
N MET A 167 1.38 0.98 14.92
CA MET A 167 0.69 2.25 14.65
C MET A 167 -0.19 2.72 15.80
N GLY A 168 -0.37 1.91 16.85
CA GLY A 168 -1.27 2.23 17.96
C GLY A 168 -2.66 2.63 17.47
N THR A 169 -3.13 3.81 17.88
CA THR A 169 -4.41 4.40 17.49
C THR A 169 -4.29 5.43 16.35
N VAL A 170 -3.13 5.55 15.69
CA VAL A 170 -2.94 6.50 14.58
C VAL A 170 -3.86 6.14 13.42
N SER A 171 -4.75 7.06 13.05
CA SER A 171 -5.62 6.92 11.89
C SER A 171 -4.82 7.17 10.61
N ILE A 172 -4.46 6.10 9.92
CA ILE A 172 -3.82 6.16 8.60
C ILE A 172 -4.90 6.40 7.55
N ASP A 173 -4.87 7.56 6.91
CA ASP A 173 -5.79 7.92 5.83
C ASP A 173 -5.04 8.10 4.50
N ILE A 174 -4.62 6.98 3.94
CA ILE A 174 -4.03 6.94 2.60
C ILE A 174 -5.16 6.70 1.60
N LYS A 175 -5.36 7.65 0.68
CA LYS A 175 -6.39 7.55 -0.36
C LYS A 175 -6.11 6.38 -1.31
N ASN A 176 -7.16 5.69 -1.76
CA ASN A 176 -7.04 4.63 -2.79
C ASN A 176 -6.50 5.17 -4.13
N SER A 177 -6.57 6.47 -4.37
CA SER A 177 -6.04 7.10 -5.59
C SER A 177 -4.64 7.69 -5.39
N ALA A 178 -3.96 7.42 -4.28
CA ALA A 178 -2.65 8.00 -3.99
C ALA A 178 -1.61 7.53 -5.01
N SER A 179 -0.88 8.48 -5.58
CA SER A 179 0.33 8.20 -6.37
C SER A 179 1.44 7.58 -5.51
N VAL A 180 2.47 7.02 -6.15
CA VAL A 180 3.63 6.46 -5.42
C VAL A 180 4.27 7.51 -4.52
N GLU A 181 4.43 8.73 -5.04
CA GLU A 181 5.08 9.85 -4.36
C GLU A 181 4.28 10.33 -3.15
N GLU A 182 2.94 10.44 -3.28
CA GLU A 182 2.06 10.77 -2.16
C GLU A 182 2.04 9.64 -1.13
N PHE A 183 2.02 8.39 -1.58
CA PHE A 183 2.00 7.22 -0.72
C PHE A 183 3.26 7.12 0.16
N THR A 184 4.44 7.27 -0.44
CA THR A 184 5.70 7.20 0.32
C THR A 184 5.85 8.37 1.27
N THR A 185 5.52 9.59 0.82
CA THR A 185 5.57 10.79 1.68
C THR A 185 4.62 10.66 2.87
N ALA A 186 3.38 10.23 2.63
CA ALA A 186 2.40 10.05 3.70
C ALA A 186 2.89 9.04 4.75
N TRP A 187 3.49 7.93 4.34
CA TRP A 187 4.02 6.94 5.28
C TRP A 187 5.21 7.46 6.09
N GLU A 188 6.12 8.20 5.47
CA GLU A 188 7.22 8.86 6.19
C GLU A 188 6.68 9.88 7.20
N ASP A 189 5.70 10.69 6.81
CA ASP A 189 5.04 11.67 7.68
C ASP A 189 4.32 10.99 8.84
N TYR A 190 3.54 9.94 8.59
CA TYR A 190 2.87 9.19 9.65
C TYR A 190 3.85 8.58 10.64
N PHE A 191 5.01 8.11 10.17
CA PHE A 191 6.03 7.55 11.03
C PHE A 191 6.71 8.63 11.89
N PHE A 192 7.25 9.68 11.28
CA PHE A 192 8.03 10.69 12.00
C PHE A 192 7.17 11.65 12.83
N ASN A 193 5.92 11.88 12.47
CA ASN A 193 4.97 12.66 13.28
C ASN A 193 4.22 11.82 14.32
N SER A 194 4.52 10.53 14.44
CA SER A 194 4.00 9.70 15.53
C SER A 194 4.79 9.93 16.83
N TYR A 195 4.14 9.64 17.96
CA TYR A 195 4.79 9.66 19.27
C TYR A 195 5.44 8.30 19.56
N PHE A 196 6.77 8.29 19.58
CA PHE A 196 7.57 7.16 20.04
C PHE A 196 7.35 6.94 21.54
N SER A 197 6.95 5.72 21.92
CA SER A 197 6.42 5.48 23.27
C SER A 197 7.10 4.36 24.05
N HIS A 198 7.40 3.22 23.43
CA HIS A 198 8.04 2.11 24.13
C HIS A 198 8.83 1.22 23.17
N LEU A 199 9.86 0.57 23.70
CA LEU A 199 10.55 -0.49 22.98
C LEU A 199 9.67 -1.74 23.03
N LEU A 200 9.46 -2.35 21.86
CA LEU A 200 8.66 -3.57 21.73
C LEU A 200 9.58 -4.79 21.80
N GLY A 201 9.28 -5.70 22.73
CA GLY A 201 10.09 -6.90 22.98
C GLY A 201 11.26 -6.68 23.94
N ASN A 202 12.03 -7.75 24.19
CA ASN A 202 13.09 -7.76 25.20
C ASN A 202 14.47 -7.32 24.68
N HIS A 203 14.56 -6.77 23.47
CA HIS A 203 15.83 -6.47 22.81
C HIS A 203 15.92 -5.01 22.34
N SER A 204 17.05 -4.35 22.64
CA SER A 204 17.37 -3.03 22.09
C SER A 204 17.62 -3.12 20.57
N PRO A 205 17.06 -2.19 19.76
CA PRO A 205 17.29 -2.15 18.31
C PRO A 205 18.71 -1.72 17.93
N ILE A 206 19.50 -1.25 18.91
CA ILE A 206 20.89 -0.83 18.73
C ILE A 206 21.82 -1.56 19.70
N LYS A 207 23.12 -1.47 19.43
CA LYS A 207 24.16 -1.81 20.40
C LYS A 207 24.22 -0.68 21.44
N GLY A 208 23.68 -0.94 22.63
CA GLY A 208 23.61 0.03 23.73
C GLY A 208 22.18 0.49 24.02
N ASN A 209 22.05 1.67 24.62
CA ASN A 209 20.78 2.22 25.10
C ASN A 209 20.18 3.22 24.10
N CYS A 210 18.98 2.90 23.61
CA CYS A 210 18.27 3.71 22.60
C CYS A 210 17.87 5.10 23.12
N VAL A 211 17.42 5.20 24.38
CA VAL A 211 17.06 6.46 25.03
C VAL A 211 18.26 7.40 25.09
N SER A 212 19.39 6.91 25.61
CA SER A 212 20.63 7.70 25.73
C SER A 212 21.16 8.15 24.37
N LEU A 213 21.04 7.32 23.33
CA LEU A 213 21.44 7.69 21.98
C LEU A 213 20.64 8.89 21.47
N TRP A 214 19.32 8.81 21.51
CA TRP A 214 18.47 9.86 20.95
C TRP A 214 18.53 11.16 21.75
N LYS A 215 18.55 11.11 23.09
CA LYS A 215 18.78 12.30 23.94
C LYS A 215 20.03 13.05 23.47
N LYS A 216 21.15 12.33 23.35
CA LYS A 216 22.44 12.88 22.90
C LYS A 216 22.37 13.45 21.48
N LEU A 217 21.73 12.75 20.53
CA LEU A 217 21.66 13.22 19.14
C LEU A 217 20.83 14.50 19.01
N ILE A 218 19.74 14.62 19.78
CA ILE A 218 18.90 15.82 19.82
C ILE A 218 19.66 17.00 20.43
N GLU A 219 20.34 16.79 21.56
CA GLU A 219 21.10 17.85 22.25
C GLU A 219 22.32 18.33 21.46
N THR A 220 22.98 17.43 20.74
CA THR A 220 24.26 17.74 20.08
C THR A 220 24.15 17.96 18.57
N SER A 221 23.00 17.66 17.96
CA SER A 221 22.79 17.72 16.50
C SER A 221 23.84 16.94 15.68
N LYS A 222 24.49 15.94 16.30
CA LYS A 222 25.49 15.10 15.62
C LYS A 222 24.82 14.14 14.65
N THR A 223 25.58 13.67 13.67
CA THR A 223 25.14 12.63 12.75
C THR A 223 24.92 11.30 13.48
N PHE A 224 23.97 10.49 13.00
CA PHE A 224 23.72 9.16 13.55
C PHE A 224 24.97 8.24 13.48
N PRO A 225 25.42 7.65 14.61
CA PRO A 225 26.58 6.76 14.65
C PRO A 225 26.25 5.37 14.07
N LYS A 226 26.69 5.06 12.86
CA LYS A 226 26.31 3.83 12.12
C LYS A 226 26.79 2.54 12.81
N GLU A 227 27.85 2.61 13.61
CA GLU A 227 28.44 1.50 14.35
C GLU A 227 27.52 0.90 15.42
N VAL A 228 26.56 1.69 15.93
CA VAL A 228 25.57 1.24 16.92
C VAL A 228 24.47 0.40 16.29
N LEU A 229 24.34 0.39 14.96
CA LEU A 229 23.34 -0.42 14.29
C LEU A 229 23.55 -1.90 14.59
N LYS A 230 22.48 -2.56 15.03
CA LYS A 230 22.43 -4.00 15.23
C LYS A 230 21.93 -4.67 13.96
N LYS A 231 22.69 -5.63 13.44
CA LYS A 231 22.37 -6.34 12.21
C LYS A 231 21.09 -7.17 12.42
N ASN A 232 20.18 -7.10 11.46
CA ASN A 232 19.02 -7.98 11.37
C ASN A 232 19.43 -9.23 10.55
N ASN A 233 18.80 -10.37 10.79
CA ASN A 233 19.06 -11.61 10.06
C ASN A 233 18.47 -11.61 8.63
N LYS A 234 17.96 -10.46 8.16
CA LYS A 234 17.37 -10.27 6.84
C LYS A 234 18.28 -9.45 5.90
N THR A 235 18.07 -9.68 4.61
CA THR A 235 18.53 -8.84 3.50
C THR A 235 17.32 -8.24 2.78
N LEU A 236 17.54 -7.26 1.90
CA LEU A 236 16.45 -6.68 1.11
C LEU A 236 15.65 -7.74 0.33
N LYS A 237 16.31 -8.80 -0.18
CA LYS A 237 15.67 -9.91 -0.89
C LYS A 237 14.55 -10.57 -0.07
N ASN A 238 14.64 -10.56 1.25
CA ASN A 238 13.61 -11.16 2.11
C ASN A 238 12.30 -10.34 2.16
N LEU A 239 12.27 -9.15 1.56
CA LEU A 239 11.09 -8.28 1.46
C LEU A 239 10.44 -8.28 0.06
N LEU A 240 11.07 -8.95 -0.91
CA LEU A 240 10.63 -9.02 -2.31
C LEU A 240 9.85 -10.30 -2.58
#